data_AF-A0A366CXE6-F1
#
_entry.id   AF-A0A366CXE6-F1
#
_cell.length_a   1.000
_cell.length_b   1.000
_cell.length_c   1.000
_cell.angle_alpha   90.00
_cell.angle_beta   90.00
_cell.angle_gamma   90.00
#
_symmetry.space_group_name_H-M   'P 1'
#
loop_
_entity.id
_entity.type
_entity.pdbx_description
1 polymer ?
#
loop_
_entity_poly.entity_id
_entity_poly.type
_entity_poly.pdbx_seq_one_letter_code
_entity_poly.pdbx_strand_id
1 'polypeptide(L)' 'MYQANPMAMLIEQSAGKAHTCSQRILDIQPEGIHQRVVVILGVANEVDKCLSYEHTETN' A
#
# COMPACT_ATOMS: atom_id res chain seq x y z
N MET A 1 11.23 -1.69 -3.73
CA MET A 1 12.05 -0.47 -3.52
C MET A 1 11.79 0.62 -4.55
N TYR A 2 12.18 0.45 -5.81
CA TYR A 2 12.26 1.53 -6.82
C TYR A 2 10.94 1.84 -7.57
N GLN A 3 9.81 1.29 -7.11
CA GLN A 3 8.47 1.55 -7.68
C GLN A 3 7.48 1.90 -6.57
N ALA A 4 7.20 0.95 -5.68
CA ALA A 4 6.21 1.12 -4.61
C ALA A 4 6.57 2.28 -3.66
N ASN A 5 7.79 2.31 -3.11
CA ASN A 5 8.20 3.34 -2.14
C ASN A 5 8.15 4.77 -2.71
N PRO A 6 8.74 5.09 -3.89
CA PRO A 6 8.67 6.46 -4.40
C PRO A 6 7.23 6.88 -4.74
N MET A 7 6.41 5.98 -5.29
CA MET A 7 4.99 6.28 -5.54
C MET A 7 4.21 6.50 -4.23
N ALA A 8 4.45 5.68 -3.21
CA ALA A 8 3.82 5.82 -1.90
C ALA A 8 4.17 7.16 -1.24
N MET A 9 5.44 7.58 -1.31
CA MET A 9 5.85 8.90 -0.81
C MET A 9 5.06 10.04 -1.47
N LEU A 10 4.89 10.02 -2.80
CA LEU A 10 4.15 11.07 -3.51
C LEU A 10 2.67 11.07 -3.14
N ILE A 11 2.04 9.89 -3.13
CA ILE A 11 0.61 9.75 -2.88
C ILE A 11 0.25 10.17 -1.46
N GLU A 12 1.03 9.73 -0.47
CA GLU A 12 0.75 10.09 0.92
C GLU A 12 0.94 11.58 1.20
N GLN A 13 1.91 12.24 0.55
CA GLN A 13 2.05 13.70 0.64
C GLN A 13 0.88 14.45 -0.03
N SER A 14 0.17 13.82 -0.96
CA SER A 14 -1.07 14.35 -1.56
C SER A 14 -2.34 13.99 -0.76
N ALA A 15 -2.22 13.56 0.50
CA ALA A 15 -3.30 13.07 1.35
C ALA A 15 -4.01 11.79 0.84
N GLY A 16 -3.38 11.06 -0.08
CA GLY A 16 -3.78 9.72 -0.47
C GLY A 16 -3.28 8.65 0.50
N LYS A 17 -3.58 7.39 0.21
CA LYS A 17 -3.07 6.23 0.96
C LYS A 17 -2.30 5.29 0.03
N ALA A 18 -1.30 4.61 0.58
CA ALA A 18 -0.50 3.63 -0.12
C ALA A 18 -0.23 2.43 0.80
N HIS A 19 -0.87 1.31 0.51
CA HIS A 19 -0.90 0.10 1.34
C HIS A 19 -0.66 -1.16 0.49
N THR A 20 -0.22 -2.22 1.15
CA THR A 20 -0.39 -3.60 0.67
C THR A 20 -1.74 -4.12 1.18
N CYS A 21 -2.04 -5.41 1.01
CA CYS A 21 -3.24 -6.00 1.60
C CYS A 21 -3.29 -5.89 3.14
N SER A 22 -2.14 -5.73 3.83
CA SER A 22 -2.07 -5.82 5.30
C SER A 22 -1.35 -4.68 6.01
N GLN A 23 -0.45 -3.96 5.34
CA GLN A 23 0.38 -2.93 5.98
C GLN A 23 0.69 -1.77 5.03
N ARG A 24 1.03 -0.61 5.60
CA ARG A 24 1.42 0.57 4.84
C ARG A 24 2.74 0.35 4.12
N ILE A 25 2.86 0.80 2.86
CA ILE A 25 4.04 0.51 2.01
C ILE A 25 5.33 1.07 2.59
N LEU A 26 5.29 2.28 3.17
CA LEU A 26 6.49 2.94 3.72
C LEU A 26 6.97 2.34 5.05
N ASP A 27 6.16 1.51 5.71
CA ASP A 27 6.51 0.86 6.97
C ASP A 27 7.10 -0.55 6.76
N ILE A 28 7.14 -1.04 5.51
CA ILE A 28 7.70 -2.35 5.17
C ILE A 28 9.23 -2.30 5.24
N GLN A 29 9.81 -3.06 6.16
CA GLN A 29 11.24 -3.35 6.13
C GLN A 29 11.56 -4.31 4.97
N PRO A 30 12.40 -3.92 3.99
CA PRO A 30 12.73 -4.80 2.87
C PRO A 30 13.68 -5.93 3.28
N GLU A 31 13.47 -7.12 2.73
CA GLU A 31 14.35 -8.30 2.85
C GLU A 31 15.38 -8.38 1.72
N GLY A 32 15.21 -7.59 0.65
CA GLY A 32 16.14 -7.55 -0.48
C GLY A 32 15.88 -6.40 -1.45
N ILE A 33 16.88 -6.08 -2.27
CA ILE A 33 16.85 -4.90 -3.15
C ILE A 33 15.80 -5.01 -4.29
N HIS A 34 15.49 -6.24 -4.73
CA HIS A 34 14.50 -6.52 -5.79
C HIS A 34 13.16 -7.04 -5.26
N GLN A 35 12.88 -6.87 -3.96
CA GLN A 35 11.61 -7.29 -3.37
C GLN A 35 10.42 -6.65 -4.08
N ARG A 36 9.46 -7.51 -4.44
CA ARG A 36 8.15 -7.14 -4.98
C ARG A 36 7.13 -7.15 -3.84
N VAL A 37 6.15 -6.26 -3.93
CA VAL A 37 5.03 -6.16 -3.00
C VAL A 37 3.75 -5.89 -3.78
N VAL A 38 2.61 -6.30 -3.23
CA VAL A 38 1.30 -5.86 -3.72
C VAL A 38 1.17 -4.36 -3.47
N VAL A 39 0.52 -3.64 -4.38
CA VAL A 39 0.38 -2.18 -4.28
C VAL A 39 -1.07 -1.79 -4.46
N ILE A 40 -1.63 -1.17 -3.43
CA ILE A 40 -2.93 -0.50 -3.42
C ILE A 40 -2.66 0.96 -3.06
N LEU A 41 -2.84 1.87 -4.00
CA LEU A 41 -2.59 3.29 -3.77
C LEU A 41 -3.60 4.18 -4.50
N GLY A 42 -3.90 5.34 -3.92
CA GLY A 42 -4.86 6.29 -4.49
C GLY A 42 -5.53 7.17 -3.44
N VAL A 43 -6.75 7.60 -3.75
CA VAL A 43 -7.58 8.40 -2.84
C VAL A 43 -7.88 7.57 -1.58
N ALA A 44 -7.67 8.17 -0.41
CA ALA A 44 -7.69 7.45 0.87
C ALA A 44 -8.96 6.63 1.10
N ASN A 45 -10.14 7.17 0.77
CA ASN A 45 -11.43 6.51 0.94
C ASN A 45 -11.60 5.27 0.04
N GLU A 46 -11.13 5.33 -1.21
CA GLU A 46 -11.19 4.20 -2.15
C GLU A 46 -10.18 3.11 -1.77
N VAL A 47 -9.01 3.50 -1.26
CA VAL A 47 -8.04 2.55 -0.73
C VAL A 47 -8.62 1.82 0.49
N ASP A 48 -9.24 2.52 1.43
CA ASP A 48 -9.88 1.90 2.60
C ASP A 48 -11.02 0.95 2.19
N LYS A 49 -11.83 1.36 1.21
CA LYS A 49 -12.89 0.52 0.66
C LYS A 49 -12.31 -0.74 0.01
N CYS A 50 -11.22 -0.61 -0.75
CA CYS A 50 -10.54 -1.75 -1.35
C CYS A 50 -10.02 -2.73 -0.27
N LEU A 51 -9.39 -2.22 0.78
CA LEU A 51 -8.89 -3.03 1.90
C LEU A 51 -10.03 -3.73 2.67
N SER A 52 -11.23 -3.15 2.71
CA SER A 52 -12.37 -3.77 3.39
C SER A 52 -12.84 -5.08 2.76
N TYR A 53 -12.63 -5.27 1.45
CA TYR A 53 -13.00 -6.51 0.75
C TYR A 53 -12.12 -7.70 1.15
N GLU A 54 -10.85 -7.44 1.46
CA GLU A 54 -9.91 -8.49 1.89
C GLU A 54 -10.28 -9.05 3.28
N HIS A 55 -10.83 -8.22 4.16
CA HIS A 55 -11.26 -8.64 5.51
C HIS A 55 -12.54 -9.47 5.53
N THR A 56 -13.34 -9.45 4.45
CA THR A 56 -14.60 -10.21 4.38
C THR A 56 -14.45 -11.68 3.97
N GLU A 57 -13.30 -12.11 3.47
CA GLU A 57 -13.07 -13.47 2.95
C GLU A 57 -12.34 -14.42 3.94
N THR A 58 -12.13 -14.00 5.20
CA THR A 58 -11.40 -14.82 6.20
C THR A 58 -12.27 -15.39 7.34
N ASN A 59 -13.57 -15.61 7.12
CA ASN A 59 -14.45 -16.28 8.09
C ASN A 59 -15.24 -17.44 7.47
#